data_AF-A0A410PS45-F1
#
_entry.id   AF-A0A410PS45-F1
#
_cell.length_a   1.000
_cell.length_b   1.000
_cell.length_c   1.000
_cell.angle_alpha   90.00
_cell.angle_beta   90.00
_cell.angle_gamma   90.00
#
_symmetry.space_group_name_H-M   'P 1'
#
loop_
_entity.id
_entity.type
_entity.pdbx_description
1 polymer ?
#
loop_
_entity_poly.entity_id
_entity_poly.type
_entity_poly.pdbx_seq_one_letter_code
_entity_poly.pdbx_strand_id
1 'polypeptide(L)'
;MIRKIKWLLTISTVVLFAFISANSGIAFASNNRELLFEQPSTQFSLDLAKLSLALSSAAYGDTSATIEKLLTSYGFTNDSIYDKDSYQKSSARDTDLAGYSFAHKTIQCGDRDFTLIAVVVRGTSGESEWISNFNINNSGSSPDVHEGFQKAEKALLSDLNAYVQALHCSPSSTKFLITGHSRGAAVANLLAAELSEGETLAPRTNIYGYTFATPNVAKIDPERYDLNIFNAVNPADIVTEIPLETWGYGKYGVTYSLPEKGQIDAADLASNQKVLIQFASMAPTVEDFNKIKPSFLSERAALIPTGDSSTHAPEVYMHQLDQINPEQLSKKIFDLQLELLPDTNYA
;
A
#
# COMPACT_ATOMS: atom_id res chain seq x y z
N MET A 1 -39.48 11.57 9.17
CA MET A 1 -38.62 11.36 10.36
C MET A 1 -37.15 11.54 9.95
N ILE A 2 -36.80 12.69 9.37
CA ILE A 2 -35.46 12.99 8.82
C ILE A 2 -35.17 14.46 9.15
N ARG A 3 -34.39 14.70 10.22
CA ARG A 3 -33.82 15.99 10.66
C ARG A 3 -33.33 15.84 12.12
N LYS A 4 -32.07 15.43 12.33
CA LYS A 4 -31.30 15.66 13.59
C LYS A 4 -29.84 15.15 13.59
N ILE A 5 -29.11 15.25 12.48
CA ILE A 5 -27.64 15.19 12.50
C ILE A 5 -27.12 16.40 11.74
N LYS A 6 -26.64 17.41 12.48
CA LYS A 6 -26.08 18.65 11.92
C LYS A 6 -25.17 19.38 12.92
N TRP A 7 -24.31 18.63 13.60
CA TRP A 7 -23.29 19.14 14.53
C TRP A 7 -22.03 18.26 14.46
N LEU A 8 -20.87 18.88 14.73
CA LEU A 8 -19.52 18.30 14.75
C LEU A 8 -18.91 17.95 13.37
N LEU A 9 -18.55 18.98 12.61
CA LEU A 9 -17.38 18.96 11.73
C LEU A 9 -16.73 20.36 11.78
N THR A 10 -15.85 20.53 12.76
CA THR A 10 -14.98 21.69 12.90
C THR A 10 -13.57 21.15 13.06
N ILE A 11 -12.86 20.98 11.94
CA ILE A 11 -11.46 20.52 11.94
C ILE A 11 -10.58 21.77 12.01
N SER A 12 -9.66 21.80 12.97
CA SER A 12 -8.77 22.93 13.23
C SER A 12 -7.71 23.10 12.13
N THR A 13 -7.29 24.34 11.90
CA THR A 13 -6.41 24.76 10.78
C THR A 13 -5.00 25.16 11.22
N VAL A 14 -3.96 24.67 10.50
CA VAL A 14 -2.59 25.21 10.42
C VAL A 14 -2.05 24.91 8.99
N VAL A 15 -0.90 25.44 8.56
CA VAL A 15 -0.79 26.62 7.67
C VAL A 15 0.66 26.76 7.14
N LEU A 16 0.82 26.82 5.80
CA LEU A 16 1.97 27.34 5.01
C LEU A 16 3.41 26.81 5.29
N PHE A 17 4.08 26.27 4.27
CA PHE A 17 4.96 27.05 3.37
C PHE A 17 5.41 26.22 2.13
N ALA A 18 6.20 26.83 1.24
CA ALA A 18 6.27 26.50 -0.19
C ALA A 18 7.50 25.69 -0.66
N PHE A 19 7.34 25.05 -1.83
CA PHE A 19 8.36 24.63 -2.80
C PHE A 19 9.79 24.34 -2.27
N ILE A 20 10.12 23.06 -2.13
CA ILE A 20 11.50 22.59 -2.32
C ILE A 20 11.48 21.47 -3.36
N SER A 21 12.37 21.58 -4.35
CA SER A 21 12.52 20.63 -5.43
C SER A 21 12.95 19.24 -4.93
N ALA A 22 12.47 18.20 -5.62
CA ALA A 22 12.98 16.84 -5.47
C ALA A 22 14.47 16.79 -5.83
N ASN A 23 15.34 17.04 -4.85
CA ASN A 23 16.80 17.02 -4.99
C ASN A 23 17.53 16.50 -3.74
N SER A 24 16.81 15.90 -2.79
CA SER A 24 17.35 14.91 -1.85
C SER A 24 17.47 13.56 -2.55
N GLY A 25 18.36 13.48 -3.53
CA GLY A 25 18.71 12.20 -4.13
C GLY A 25 19.26 11.26 -3.04
N ILE A 26 18.54 10.17 -2.74
CA ILE A 26 19.03 9.15 -1.82
C ILE A 26 20.26 8.52 -2.48
N ALA A 27 21.44 8.98 -2.07
CA ALA A 27 22.72 8.62 -2.64
C ALA A 27 23.15 7.23 -2.15
N PHE A 28 22.35 6.21 -2.46
CA PHE A 28 22.80 4.83 -2.44
C PHE A 28 24.02 4.72 -3.35
N ALA A 29 25.20 4.52 -2.75
CA ALA A 29 26.42 4.20 -3.48
C ALA A 29 26.11 3.06 -4.46
N SER A 30 26.48 3.23 -5.73
CA SER A 30 26.07 2.36 -6.84
C SER A 30 26.25 0.87 -6.55
N ASN A 31 27.29 0.54 -5.79
CA ASN A 31 27.77 -0.81 -5.55
C ASN A 31 26.96 -1.56 -4.47
N ASN A 32 26.10 -0.89 -3.70
CA ASN A 32 25.32 -1.51 -2.62
C ASN A 32 23.86 -1.81 -3.01
N ARG A 33 23.40 -1.37 -4.18
CA ARG A 33 21.98 -1.46 -4.59
C ARG A 33 21.52 -2.88 -4.92
N GLU A 34 22.45 -3.78 -5.23
CA GLU A 34 22.17 -5.19 -5.56
C GLU A 34 22.16 -6.06 -4.29
N LEU A 35 22.97 -5.69 -3.28
CA LEU A 35 22.97 -6.31 -1.95
C LEU A 35 21.60 -6.24 -1.25
N LEU A 36 20.77 -5.27 -1.61
CA LEU A 36 19.40 -5.08 -1.08
C LEU A 36 18.51 -6.33 -1.24
N PHE A 37 18.81 -7.21 -2.20
CA PHE A 37 18.01 -8.40 -2.51
C PHE A 37 18.74 -9.73 -2.23
N GLU A 38 19.89 -9.69 -1.55
CA GLU A 38 20.60 -10.89 -1.12
C GLU A 38 19.89 -11.61 0.03
N GLN A 39 19.31 -10.84 0.97
CA GLN A 39 18.54 -11.40 2.08
C GLN A 39 17.17 -11.90 1.61
N PRO A 40 16.61 -12.95 2.24
CA PRO A 40 15.23 -13.37 2.00
C PRO A 40 14.25 -12.23 2.24
N SER A 41 13.18 -12.18 1.45
CA SER A 41 12.11 -11.19 1.60
C SER A 41 11.37 -11.21 2.95
N THR A 42 11.50 -12.28 3.73
CA THR A 42 11.02 -12.36 5.11
C THR A 42 11.88 -11.58 6.11
N GLN A 43 13.00 -10.99 5.68
CA GLN A 43 13.78 -10.05 6.50
C GLN A 43 13.46 -8.61 6.08
N PHE A 44 13.14 -7.77 7.07
CA PHE A 44 12.89 -6.35 6.82
C PHE A 44 14.19 -5.60 6.47
N SER A 45 14.12 -4.75 5.45
CA SER A 45 15.18 -3.82 5.06
C SER A 45 14.64 -2.40 5.01
N LEU A 46 15.21 -1.52 5.82
CA LEU A 46 14.89 -0.09 5.83
C LEU A 46 15.20 0.56 4.48
N ASP A 47 16.26 0.12 3.79
CA ASP A 47 16.63 0.64 2.48
C ASP A 47 15.62 0.20 1.39
N LEU A 48 15.11 -1.03 1.46
CA LEU A 48 14.00 -1.46 0.60
C LEU A 48 12.71 -0.70 0.91
N ALA A 49 12.43 -0.39 2.19
CA ALA A 49 11.29 0.43 2.57
C ALA A 49 11.39 1.85 1.98
N LYS A 50 12.56 2.51 2.09
CA LYS A 50 12.80 3.84 1.50
C LYS A 50 12.72 3.83 -0.02
N LEU A 51 13.32 2.84 -0.68
CA LEU A 51 13.20 2.65 -2.14
C LEU A 51 11.73 2.50 -2.54
N SER A 52 11.00 1.61 -1.86
CA SER A 52 9.59 1.31 -2.13
C SER A 52 8.68 2.52 -1.93
N LEU A 53 8.92 3.33 -0.89
CA LEU A 53 8.18 4.57 -0.67
C LEU A 53 8.51 5.64 -1.71
N ALA A 54 9.77 5.77 -2.12
CA ALA A 54 10.16 6.69 -3.19
C ALA A 54 9.49 6.31 -4.53
N LEU A 55 9.45 5.02 -4.87
CA LEU A 55 8.72 4.50 -6.03
C LEU A 55 7.21 4.76 -5.90
N SER A 56 6.61 4.46 -4.75
CA SER A 56 5.19 4.73 -4.48
C SER A 56 4.83 6.21 -4.59
N SER A 57 5.72 7.11 -4.16
CA SER A 57 5.55 8.55 -4.31
C SER A 57 5.68 9.00 -5.77
N ALA A 58 6.62 8.43 -6.53
CA ALA A 58 6.83 8.77 -7.94
C ALA A 58 5.74 8.23 -8.87
N ALA A 59 4.95 7.24 -8.43
CA ALA A 59 3.77 6.78 -9.15
C ALA A 59 2.60 7.79 -9.14
N TYR A 60 2.67 8.88 -8.35
CA TYR A 60 1.65 9.93 -8.41
C TYR A 60 1.81 10.83 -9.64
N GLY A 61 0.69 11.07 -10.33
CA GLY A 61 0.62 11.91 -11.52
C GLY A 61 -0.36 11.37 -12.56
N ASP A 62 -0.69 12.19 -13.57
CA ASP A 62 -1.54 11.83 -14.71
C ASP A 62 -0.85 10.88 -15.72
N THR A 63 0.46 10.65 -15.58
CA THR A 63 1.27 9.80 -16.47
C THR A 63 2.36 9.06 -15.67
N SER A 64 2.92 8.00 -16.25
CA SER A 64 4.03 7.19 -15.74
C SER A 64 5.40 7.91 -15.73
N ALA A 65 5.55 9.06 -16.38
CA ALA A 65 6.86 9.68 -16.65
C ALA A 65 7.73 9.94 -15.40
N THR A 66 7.12 10.20 -14.24
CA THR A 66 7.85 10.42 -12.98
C THR A 66 8.41 9.11 -12.42
N ILE A 67 7.60 8.04 -12.39
CA ILE A 67 8.03 6.71 -11.93
C ILE A 67 9.00 6.08 -12.92
N GLU A 68 8.81 6.26 -14.22
CA GLU A 68 9.75 5.85 -15.26
C GLU A 68 11.16 6.40 -14.98
N LYS A 69 11.27 7.72 -14.87
CA LYS A 69 12.53 8.41 -14.60
C LYS A 69 13.19 7.92 -13.30
N LEU A 70 12.39 7.64 -12.26
CA LEU A 70 12.92 7.14 -10.99
C LEU A 70 13.43 5.69 -11.13
N LEU A 71 12.67 4.80 -11.78
CA LEU A 71 13.08 3.42 -12.08
C LEU A 71 14.38 3.40 -12.89
N THR A 72 14.49 4.21 -13.96
CA THR A 72 15.73 4.36 -14.73
C THR A 72 16.90 4.80 -13.83
N SER A 73 16.68 5.72 -12.89
CA SER A 73 17.72 6.17 -11.94
C SER A 73 18.16 5.08 -10.93
N TYR A 74 17.35 4.02 -10.76
CA TYR A 74 17.68 2.81 -10.00
C TYR A 74 18.23 1.67 -10.88
N GLY A 75 18.50 1.93 -12.16
CA GLY A 75 19.13 1.00 -13.09
C GLY A 75 18.17 -0.01 -13.72
N PHE A 76 16.85 0.23 -13.66
CA PHE A 76 15.90 -0.49 -14.51
C PHE A 76 16.04 0.02 -15.95
N THR A 77 15.87 -0.85 -16.95
CA THR A 77 16.06 -0.47 -18.36
C THR A 77 14.83 0.26 -18.87
N ASN A 78 15.00 1.31 -19.69
CA ASN A 78 13.86 2.07 -20.23
C ASN A 78 12.91 1.18 -21.04
N ASP A 79 13.47 0.27 -21.84
CA ASP A 79 12.71 -0.66 -22.69
C ASP A 79 11.97 -1.74 -21.88
N SER A 80 12.18 -1.82 -20.56
CA SER A 80 11.42 -2.72 -19.67
C SER A 80 10.12 -2.13 -19.16
N ILE A 81 9.90 -0.81 -19.28
CA ILE A 81 8.85 -0.16 -18.50
C ILE A 81 7.49 -0.36 -19.18
N TYR A 82 6.55 -0.92 -18.43
CA TYR A 82 5.22 -1.26 -18.89
C TYR A 82 4.18 -0.66 -17.94
N ASP A 83 3.31 0.21 -18.46
CA ASP A 83 2.20 0.79 -17.71
C ASP A 83 0.82 0.52 -18.32
N LYS A 84 0.77 0.00 -19.56
CA LYS A 84 -0.46 -0.28 -20.33
C LYS A 84 -1.41 0.92 -20.43
N ASP A 85 -0.90 2.15 -20.48
CA ASP A 85 -1.72 3.37 -20.41
C ASP A 85 -2.60 3.47 -19.12
N SER A 86 -2.33 2.66 -18.09
CA SER A 86 -3.16 2.56 -16.87
C SER A 86 -3.21 3.86 -16.06
N TYR A 87 -2.30 4.80 -16.35
CA TYR A 87 -2.27 6.12 -15.72
C TYR A 87 -3.34 7.07 -16.23
N GLN A 88 -3.98 6.79 -17.37
CA GLN A 88 -5.09 7.59 -17.91
C GLN A 88 -6.20 7.79 -16.86
N LYS A 89 -6.84 8.97 -16.88
CA LYS A 89 -7.83 9.35 -15.86
C LYS A 89 -9.01 8.39 -15.84
N SER A 90 -9.29 7.82 -14.67
CA SER A 90 -10.45 6.95 -14.48
C SER A 90 -11.74 7.69 -14.87
N SER A 91 -12.57 7.06 -15.69
CA SER A 91 -13.92 7.57 -15.93
C SER A 91 -14.75 7.43 -14.64
N ALA A 92 -15.85 8.16 -14.50
CA ALA A 92 -16.80 7.96 -13.39
C ALA A 92 -17.46 6.55 -13.37
N ARG A 93 -17.12 5.66 -14.32
CA ARG A 93 -17.55 4.26 -14.40
C ARG A 93 -16.41 3.25 -14.16
N ASP A 94 -15.14 3.71 -14.15
CA ASP A 94 -13.94 2.86 -14.07
C ASP A 94 -13.10 3.16 -12.81
N THR A 95 -13.76 3.52 -11.71
CA THR A 95 -13.11 3.87 -10.42
C THR A 95 -12.36 2.71 -9.75
N ASP A 96 -12.47 1.49 -10.29
CA ASP A 96 -11.83 0.29 -9.74
C ASP A 96 -10.47 -0.01 -10.38
N LEU A 97 -10.06 0.70 -11.44
CA LEU A 97 -8.73 0.50 -12.03
C LEU A 97 -7.67 1.25 -11.22
N ALA A 98 -6.45 0.71 -11.16
CA ALA A 98 -5.28 1.38 -10.59
C ALA A 98 -4.30 1.69 -11.72
N GLY A 99 -3.59 2.81 -11.63
CA GLY A 99 -2.37 3.01 -12.42
C GLY A 99 -1.27 2.12 -11.86
N TYR A 100 -0.44 1.53 -12.69
CA TYR A 100 0.68 0.70 -12.26
C TYR A 100 1.79 0.67 -13.28
N SER A 101 3.01 0.44 -12.81
CA SER A 101 4.18 0.29 -13.65
C SER A 101 4.94 -0.98 -13.27
N PHE A 102 5.30 -1.78 -14.28
CA PHE A 102 6.29 -2.84 -14.17
C PHE A 102 7.60 -2.37 -14.80
N ALA A 103 8.72 -2.81 -14.24
CA ALA A 103 10.04 -2.69 -14.88
C ALA A 103 10.92 -3.86 -14.43
N HIS A 104 11.90 -4.25 -15.23
CA HIS A 104 12.81 -5.33 -14.88
C HIS A 104 14.28 -4.95 -15.10
N LYS A 105 15.16 -5.67 -14.39
CA LYS A 105 16.60 -5.71 -14.64
C LYS A 105 17.19 -7.02 -14.14
N THR A 106 18.35 -7.40 -14.67
CA THR A 106 19.19 -8.42 -14.05
C THR A 106 19.84 -7.84 -12.80
N ILE A 107 19.90 -8.62 -11.72
CA ILE A 107 20.75 -8.37 -10.55
C ILE A 107 21.55 -9.62 -10.23
N GLN A 108 22.73 -9.47 -9.66
CA GLN A 108 23.51 -10.58 -9.13
C GLN A 108 23.27 -10.71 -7.61
N CYS A 109 23.01 -11.92 -7.12
CA CYS A 109 22.88 -12.22 -5.69
C CYS A 109 23.76 -13.43 -5.36
N GLY A 110 24.96 -13.18 -4.81
CA GLY A 110 26.03 -14.17 -4.75
C GLY A 110 26.44 -14.66 -6.15
N ASP A 111 26.60 -15.97 -6.32
CA ASP A 111 27.03 -16.57 -7.60
C ASP A 111 25.88 -16.79 -8.61
N ARG A 112 24.73 -16.12 -8.46
CA ARG A 112 23.55 -16.31 -9.31
C ARG A 112 22.91 -15.00 -9.76
N ASP A 113 22.54 -14.97 -11.04
CA ASP A 113 21.74 -13.92 -11.63
C ASP A 113 20.24 -14.14 -11.35
N PHE A 114 19.53 -13.04 -11.12
CA PHE A 114 18.07 -12.99 -10.97
C PHE A 114 17.49 -11.89 -11.85
N THR A 115 16.31 -12.14 -12.42
CA THR A 115 15.46 -11.06 -12.92
C THR A 115 14.74 -10.43 -11.73
N LEU A 116 15.09 -9.19 -11.40
CA LEU A 116 14.33 -8.35 -10.48
C LEU A 116 13.24 -7.62 -11.25
N ILE A 117 11.99 -7.79 -10.83
CA ILE A 117 10.82 -7.10 -11.37
C ILE A 117 10.27 -6.16 -10.30
N ALA A 118 10.27 -4.86 -10.57
CA ALA A 118 9.56 -3.89 -9.76
C ALA A 118 8.09 -3.84 -10.20
N VAL A 119 7.17 -3.87 -9.23
CA VAL A 119 5.74 -3.69 -9.42
C VAL A 119 5.31 -2.52 -8.52
N VAL A 120 4.99 -1.39 -9.14
CA VAL A 120 4.67 -0.14 -8.45
C VAL A 120 3.23 0.23 -8.77
N VAL A 121 2.36 0.26 -7.75
CA VAL A 121 0.93 0.56 -7.92
C VAL A 121 0.63 1.99 -7.42
N ARG A 122 0.09 2.82 -8.31
CA ARG A 122 -0.35 4.20 -8.02
C ARG A 122 -1.47 4.17 -6.99
N GLY A 123 -1.42 5.14 -6.07
CA GLY A 123 -2.55 5.46 -5.18
C GLY A 123 -3.70 6.13 -5.92
N THR A 124 -4.46 6.94 -5.19
CA THR A 124 -5.56 7.73 -5.75
C THR A 124 -5.06 8.97 -6.49
N SER A 125 -5.46 9.13 -7.75
CA SER A 125 -5.13 10.25 -8.65
C SER A 125 -6.08 11.46 -8.56
N GLY A 126 -7.11 11.44 -7.71
CA GLY A 126 -7.99 12.61 -7.53
C GLY A 126 -9.15 12.46 -6.53
N GLU A 127 -9.88 13.56 -6.32
CA GLU A 127 -10.95 13.72 -5.31
C GLU A 127 -12.17 12.79 -5.49
N SER A 128 -12.29 12.07 -6.59
CA SER A 128 -13.37 11.11 -6.85
C SER A 128 -12.97 9.64 -6.62
N GLU A 129 -11.68 9.32 -6.63
CA GLU A 129 -11.19 7.94 -6.58
C GLU A 129 -11.10 7.37 -5.15
N TRP A 130 -10.97 8.20 -4.11
CA TRP A 130 -11.01 7.72 -2.70
C TRP A 130 -12.35 7.07 -2.34
N ILE A 131 -13.42 7.37 -3.09
CA ILE A 131 -14.73 6.72 -3.00
C ILE A 131 -14.62 5.20 -3.27
N SER A 132 -13.64 4.77 -4.07
CA SER A 132 -13.39 3.34 -4.34
C SER A 132 -12.88 2.56 -3.13
N ASN A 133 -12.33 3.22 -2.09
CA ASN A 133 -12.01 2.59 -0.80
C ASN A 133 -13.27 2.13 -0.04
N PHE A 134 -14.45 2.52 -0.54
CA PHE A 134 -15.75 2.05 -0.06
C PHE A 134 -16.40 1.04 -1.02
N ASN A 135 -15.71 0.58 -2.08
CA ASN A 135 -16.16 -0.51 -2.98
C ASN A 135 -15.91 -1.89 -2.35
N ILE A 136 -16.23 -2.02 -1.06
CA ILE A 136 -15.94 -3.18 -0.21
C ILE A 136 -16.78 -4.38 -0.67
N ASN A 137 -18.09 -4.16 -0.83
CA ASN A 137 -19.08 -5.17 -1.16
C ASN A 137 -20.14 -4.63 -2.13
N ASN A 138 -19.74 -4.17 -3.32
CA ASN A 138 -20.66 -3.66 -4.33
C ASN A 138 -21.66 -4.74 -4.83
N SER A 139 -21.34 -6.02 -4.68
CA SER A 139 -22.29 -7.14 -4.89
C SER A 139 -23.45 -7.20 -3.87
N GLY A 140 -23.32 -6.52 -2.73
CA GLY A 140 -24.27 -6.58 -1.61
C GLY A 140 -24.06 -7.75 -0.64
N SER A 141 -22.94 -8.48 -0.74
CA SER A 141 -22.57 -9.61 0.13
C SER A 141 -21.63 -9.20 1.28
N SER A 142 -21.08 -10.17 2.03
CA SER A 142 -19.92 -10.00 2.91
C SER A 142 -18.72 -10.74 2.34
N PRO A 143 -18.04 -10.18 1.32
CA PRO A 143 -16.97 -10.86 0.62
C PRO A 143 -15.73 -10.98 1.49
N ASP A 144 -14.99 -12.08 1.40
CA ASP A 144 -13.78 -12.27 2.21
C ASP A 144 -12.60 -11.40 1.73
N VAL A 145 -12.68 -10.82 0.53
CA VAL A 145 -11.74 -9.82 0.01
C VAL A 145 -12.52 -8.58 -0.45
N HIS A 146 -11.98 -7.39 -0.21
CA HIS A 146 -12.58 -6.13 -0.65
C HIS A 146 -12.71 -6.10 -2.19
N GLU A 147 -13.94 -6.10 -2.72
CA GLU A 147 -14.22 -6.28 -4.15
C GLU A 147 -13.48 -5.30 -5.07
N GLY A 148 -13.48 -4.00 -4.73
CA GLY A 148 -12.80 -2.98 -5.53
C GLY A 148 -11.28 -3.16 -5.62
N PHE A 149 -10.62 -3.55 -4.53
CA PHE A 149 -9.18 -3.84 -4.52
C PHE A 149 -8.86 -5.17 -5.20
N GLN A 150 -9.69 -6.21 -5.00
CA GLN A 150 -9.52 -7.50 -5.69
C GLN A 150 -9.68 -7.35 -7.20
N LYS A 151 -10.67 -6.58 -7.68
CA LYS A 151 -10.86 -6.31 -9.11
C LYS A 151 -9.65 -5.60 -9.73
N ALA A 152 -9.04 -4.66 -9.00
CA ALA A 152 -7.81 -3.99 -9.41
C ALA A 152 -6.62 -4.96 -9.45
N GLU A 153 -6.47 -5.79 -8.41
CA GLU A 153 -5.43 -6.81 -8.31
C GLU A 153 -5.53 -7.84 -9.43
N LYS A 154 -6.71 -8.38 -9.74
CA LYS A 154 -6.87 -9.36 -10.84
C LYS A 154 -6.51 -8.80 -12.21
N ALA A 155 -6.81 -7.52 -12.46
CA ALA A 155 -6.36 -6.84 -13.68
C ALA A 155 -4.83 -6.71 -13.72
N LEU A 156 -4.23 -6.23 -12.62
CA LEU A 156 -2.79 -6.10 -12.43
C LEU A 156 -2.05 -7.43 -12.60
N LEU A 157 -2.53 -8.50 -11.95
CA LEU A 157 -1.97 -9.84 -11.99
C LEU A 157 -2.07 -10.46 -13.40
N SER A 158 -3.18 -10.25 -14.12
CA SER A 158 -3.29 -10.69 -15.52
C SER A 158 -2.20 -10.07 -16.39
N ASP A 159 -1.96 -8.77 -16.24
CA ASP A 159 -0.94 -8.08 -17.04
C ASP A 159 0.49 -8.40 -16.57
N LEU A 160 0.70 -8.61 -15.27
CA LEU A 160 1.99 -9.07 -14.73
C LEU A 160 2.35 -10.47 -15.24
N ASN A 161 1.39 -11.40 -15.29
CA ASN A 161 1.61 -12.73 -15.87
C ASN A 161 2.04 -12.64 -17.34
N ALA A 162 1.35 -11.82 -18.14
CA ALA A 162 1.71 -11.61 -19.55
C ALA A 162 3.12 -10.99 -19.70
N TYR A 163 3.46 -10.02 -18.85
CA TYR A 163 4.78 -9.39 -18.80
C TYR A 163 5.88 -10.41 -18.44
N VAL A 164 5.73 -11.15 -17.34
CA VAL A 164 6.68 -12.19 -16.89
C VAL A 164 6.86 -13.30 -17.93
N GLN A 165 5.77 -13.71 -18.60
CA GLN A 165 5.80 -14.70 -19.68
C GLN A 165 6.61 -14.20 -20.89
N ALA A 166 6.45 -12.93 -21.28
CA ALA A 166 7.19 -12.32 -22.38
C ALA A 166 8.70 -12.19 -22.09
N LEU A 167 9.09 -12.10 -20.81
CA LEU A 167 10.49 -12.11 -20.38
C LEU A 167 11.10 -13.52 -20.28
N HIS A 168 10.32 -14.58 -20.50
CA HIS A 168 10.75 -15.98 -20.34
C HIS A 168 11.41 -16.29 -18.98
N CYS A 169 10.94 -15.63 -17.93
CA CYS A 169 11.50 -15.75 -16.58
C CYS A 169 11.23 -17.13 -15.95
N SER A 170 12.21 -17.66 -15.23
CA SER A 170 12.05 -18.86 -14.39
C SER A 170 11.71 -18.46 -12.95
N PRO A 171 10.75 -19.10 -12.27
CA PRO A 171 10.41 -18.78 -10.88
C PRO A 171 11.60 -18.89 -9.92
N SER A 172 12.50 -19.85 -10.15
CA SER A 172 13.71 -20.05 -9.34
C SER A 172 14.76 -18.93 -9.46
N SER A 173 14.66 -18.08 -10.49
CA SER A 173 15.58 -16.97 -10.78
C SER A 173 14.84 -15.62 -10.94
N THR A 174 13.64 -15.51 -10.37
CA THR A 174 12.85 -14.26 -10.39
C THR A 174 12.68 -13.71 -8.97
N LYS A 175 12.74 -12.39 -8.84
CA LYS A 175 12.49 -11.63 -7.60
C LYS A 175 11.52 -10.50 -7.90
N PHE A 176 10.60 -10.22 -6.98
CA PHE A 176 9.61 -9.14 -7.11
C PHE A 176 9.77 -8.11 -6.00
N LEU A 177 9.89 -6.82 -6.35
CA LEU A 177 9.70 -5.72 -5.41
C LEU A 177 8.30 -5.15 -5.64
N ILE A 178 7.38 -5.38 -4.70
CA ILE A 178 5.96 -5.03 -4.85
C ILE A 178 5.63 -3.90 -3.87
N THR A 179 5.18 -2.76 -4.39
CA THR A 179 4.92 -1.57 -3.58
C THR A 179 3.76 -0.71 -4.08
N GLY A 180 3.20 0.06 -3.15
CA GLY A 180 2.20 1.08 -3.42
C GLY A 180 1.92 1.89 -2.15
N HIS A 181 1.18 2.99 -2.31
CA HIS A 181 0.71 3.84 -1.22
C HIS A 181 -0.82 3.98 -1.23
N SER A 182 -1.45 4.02 -0.06
CA SER A 182 -2.90 4.16 0.13
C SER A 182 -3.68 3.11 -0.67
N ARG A 183 -4.58 3.51 -1.58
CA ARG A 183 -5.27 2.56 -2.48
C ARG A 183 -4.31 1.64 -3.26
N GLY A 184 -3.16 2.15 -3.70
CA GLY A 184 -2.14 1.35 -4.38
C GLY A 184 -1.48 0.34 -3.43
N ALA A 185 -1.34 0.68 -2.15
CA ALA A 185 -0.86 -0.22 -1.11
C ALA A 185 -1.82 -1.41 -0.90
N ALA A 186 -3.13 -1.20 -0.92
CA ALA A 186 -4.10 -2.29 -0.82
C ALA A 186 -3.96 -3.31 -1.96
N VAL A 187 -3.88 -2.82 -3.20
CA VAL A 187 -3.72 -3.67 -4.40
C VAL A 187 -2.37 -4.39 -4.40
N ALA A 188 -1.29 -3.69 -4.01
CA ALA A 188 0.05 -4.26 -3.84
C ALA A 188 0.09 -5.34 -2.74
N ASN A 189 -0.61 -5.15 -1.63
CA ASN A 189 -0.71 -6.11 -0.53
C ASN A 189 -1.43 -7.40 -0.98
N LEU A 190 -2.57 -7.28 -1.68
CA LEU A 190 -3.27 -8.43 -2.25
C LEU A 190 -2.41 -9.20 -3.27
N LEU A 191 -1.76 -8.49 -4.21
CA LEU A 191 -0.88 -9.12 -5.20
C LEU A 191 0.30 -9.85 -4.54
N ALA A 192 0.96 -9.21 -3.56
CA ALA A 192 2.08 -9.83 -2.86
C ALA A 192 1.65 -11.09 -2.09
N ALA A 193 0.45 -11.07 -1.48
CA ALA A 193 -0.10 -12.23 -0.77
C ALA A 193 -0.43 -13.38 -1.73
N GLU A 194 -1.05 -13.10 -2.87
CA GLU A 194 -1.38 -14.12 -3.88
C GLU A 194 -0.13 -14.77 -4.48
N LEU A 195 0.88 -13.98 -4.85
CA LEU A 195 2.15 -14.52 -5.35
C LEU A 195 2.89 -15.34 -4.27
N SER A 196 2.80 -14.94 -3.00
CA SER A 196 3.44 -15.62 -1.86
C SER A 196 2.75 -16.92 -1.45
N GLU A 197 1.47 -17.06 -1.78
CA GLU A 197 0.67 -18.27 -1.56
C GLU A 197 0.82 -19.26 -2.73
N GLY A 198 0.79 -18.78 -3.97
CA GLY A 198 0.94 -19.63 -5.15
C GLY A 198 2.37 -20.08 -5.45
N GLU A 199 3.38 -19.27 -5.09
CA GLU A 199 4.80 -19.42 -5.45
C GLU A 199 5.07 -19.67 -6.95
N THR A 200 4.12 -19.33 -7.82
CA THR A 200 4.11 -19.69 -9.25
C THR A 200 5.09 -18.89 -10.09
N LEU A 201 5.30 -17.60 -9.75
CA LEU A 201 6.20 -16.70 -10.46
C LEU A 201 7.55 -16.50 -9.75
N ALA A 202 7.61 -16.77 -8.45
CA ALA A 202 8.81 -16.76 -7.61
C ALA A 202 8.49 -17.45 -6.27
N PRO A 203 9.46 -18.05 -5.57
CA PRO A 203 9.25 -18.49 -4.19
C PRO A 203 8.98 -17.28 -3.28
N ARG A 204 8.26 -17.49 -2.17
CA ARG A 204 7.90 -16.45 -1.19
C ARG A 204 9.10 -15.63 -0.74
N THR A 205 10.25 -16.28 -0.52
CA THR A 205 11.54 -15.68 -0.13
C THR A 205 12.15 -14.72 -1.15
N ASN A 206 11.59 -14.63 -2.36
CA ASN A 206 11.94 -13.71 -3.42
C ASN A 206 10.86 -12.65 -3.72
N ILE A 207 9.75 -12.63 -2.97
CA ILE A 207 8.65 -11.68 -3.12
C ILE A 207 8.71 -10.67 -1.97
N TYR A 208 9.17 -9.45 -2.26
CA TYR A 208 9.43 -8.38 -1.30
C TYR A 208 8.26 -7.38 -1.32
N GLY A 209 7.30 -7.53 -0.39
CA GLY A 209 6.15 -6.64 -0.27
C GLY A 209 6.41 -5.49 0.70
N TYR A 210 6.36 -4.24 0.23
CA TYR A 210 6.53 -3.04 1.06
C TYR A 210 5.43 -2.03 0.73
N THR A 211 4.52 -1.79 1.67
CA THR A 211 3.32 -0.96 1.41
C THR A 211 3.09 0.09 2.50
N PHE A 212 2.46 1.21 2.13
CA PHE A 212 2.39 2.43 2.96
C PHE A 212 0.99 3.02 3.00
N ALA A 213 0.53 3.48 4.18
CA ALA A 213 -0.86 3.91 4.40
C ALA A 213 -1.89 2.85 3.94
N THR A 214 -1.55 1.58 4.12
CA THR A 214 -2.29 0.43 3.60
C THR A 214 -3.67 0.31 4.24
N PRO A 215 -4.77 0.35 3.47
CA PRO A 215 -6.10 -0.03 3.94
C PRO A 215 -6.14 -1.49 4.43
N ASN A 216 -7.22 -1.87 5.10
CA ASN A 216 -7.56 -3.30 5.22
C ASN A 216 -8.06 -3.80 3.85
N VAL A 217 -7.79 -5.06 3.52
CA VAL A 217 -7.98 -5.60 2.16
C VAL A 217 -8.82 -6.88 2.12
N ALA A 218 -8.78 -7.69 3.18
CA ALA A 218 -9.44 -8.99 3.25
C ALA A 218 -9.75 -9.35 4.69
N LYS A 219 -10.67 -10.30 4.90
CA LYS A 219 -10.80 -11.01 6.17
C LYS A 219 -9.56 -11.90 6.31
N ILE A 220 -8.75 -11.63 7.32
CA ILE A 220 -7.46 -12.31 7.50
C ILE A 220 -7.70 -13.59 8.30
N ASP A 221 -7.29 -14.71 7.74
CA ASP A 221 -7.16 -15.97 8.47
C ASP A 221 -6.02 -15.84 9.49
N PRO A 222 -6.25 -16.02 10.79
CA PRO A 222 -5.19 -16.01 11.81
C PRO A 222 -4.09 -17.04 11.54
N GLU A 223 -4.35 -18.10 10.77
CA GLU A 223 -3.36 -19.11 10.40
C GLU A 223 -2.51 -18.74 9.16
N ARG A 224 -2.69 -17.54 8.58
CA ARG A 224 -1.99 -17.10 7.36
C ARG A 224 -0.80 -16.16 7.64
N TYR A 225 0.40 -16.68 7.40
CA TYR A 225 1.66 -16.02 7.77
C TYR A 225 2.44 -15.44 6.56
N ASP A 226 2.00 -14.30 6.04
CA ASP A 226 2.67 -13.59 4.94
C ASP A 226 3.84 -12.70 5.45
N LEU A 227 4.84 -13.34 6.09
CA LEU A 227 5.96 -12.69 6.79
C LEU A 227 6.89 -11.83 5.90
N ASN A 228 6.71 -11.88 4.58
CA ASN A 228 7.45 -11.15 3.56
C ASN A 228 6.73 -9.90 3.02
N ILE A 229 5.60 -9.53 3.64
CA ILE A 229 4.86 -8.30 3.37
C ILE A 229 4.94 -7.40 4.60
N PHE A 230 5.39 -6.16 4.40
CA PHE A 230 5.57 -5.15 5.45
C PHE A 230 4.69 -3.94 5.17
N ASN A 231 3.77 -3.64 6.08
CA ASN A 231 2.81 -2.53 5.97
C ASN A 231 3.15 -1.44 6.99
N ALA A 232 3.59 -0.28 6.50
CA ALA A 232 3.71 0.93 7.30
C ALA A 232 2.36 1.64 7.37
N VAL A 233 1.83 1.82 8.58
CA VAL A 233 0.55 2.53 8.82
C VAL A 233 0.74 3.64 9.84
N ASN A 234 0.03 4.75 9.66
CA ASN A 234 -0.11 5.77 10.68
C ASN A 234 -1.41 5.50 11.44
N PRO A 235 -1.39 5.18 12.74
CA PRO A 235 -2.61 5.06 13.57
C PRO A 235 -3.51 6.32 13.59
N ALA A 236 -2.97 7.48 13.22
CA ALA A 236 -3.75 8.71 13.00
C ALA A 236 -4.29 8.86 11.55
N ASP A 237 -4.14 7.86 10.68
CA ASP A 237 -4.77 7.77 9.36
C ASP A 237 -5.95 6.77 9.40
N ILE A 238 -7.17 7.27 9.26
CA ILE A 238 -8.36 6.41 9.24
C ILE A 238 -8.44 5.50 8.01
N VAL A 239 -7.72 5.82 6.92
CA VAL A 239 -7.70 4.99 5.70
C VAL A 239 -7.09 3.62 5.98
N THR A 240 -6.16 3.51 6.93
CA THR A 240 -5.51 2.22 7.27
C THR A 240 -6.39 1.28 8.10
N GLU A 241 -7.52 1.78 8.60
CA GLU A 241 -8.45 1.12 9.51
C GLU A 241 -9.79 0.75 8.85
N ILE A 242 -9.93 0.98 7.53
CA ILE A 242 -11.10 0.62 6.73
C ILE A 242 -10.74 -0.38 5.62
N PRO A 243 -11.58 -1.39 5.31
CA PRO A 243 -12.78 -1.83 6.04
C PRO A 243 -12.49 -2.21 7.50
N LEU A 244 -13.51 -2.19 8.36
CA LEU A 244 -13.31 -2.32 9.80
C LEU A 244 -12.82 -3.70 10.24
N GLU A 245 -11.89 -3.72 11.20
CA GLU A 245 -11.49 -4.92 11.93
C GLU A 245 -12.68 -5.62 12.60
N THR A 246 -13.67 -4.86 13.08
CA THR A 246 -14.92 -5.41 13.64
C THR A 246 -15.81 -6.13 12.62
N TRP A 247 -15.54 -6.01 11.32
CA TRP A 247 -16.15 -6.82 10.26
C TRP A 247 -15.27 -8.02 9.85
N GLY A 248 -14.16 -8.25 10.57
CA GLY A 248 -13.15 -9.29 10.32
C GLY A 248 -12.02 -8.86 9.38
N TYR A 249 -12.02 -7.64 8.85
CA TYR A 249 -11.05 -7.22 7.83
C TYR A 249 -9.73 -6.75 8.45
N GLY A 250 -8.61 -7.23 7.88
CA GLY A 250 -7.26 -6.80 8.16
C GLY A 250 -6.44 -6.64 6.87
N LYS A 251 -5.12 -6.76 6.98
CA LYS A 251 -4.16 -6.67 5.86
C LYS A 251 -3.10 -7.76 6.00
N TYR A 252 -2.62 -8.31 4.88
CA TYR A 252 -1.68 -9.44 4.91
C TYR A 252 -0.29 -8.99 5.38
N GLY A 253 0.36 -9.83 6.19
CA GLY A 253 1.73 -9.63 6.67
C GLY A 253 1.89 -8.65 7.83
N VAL A 254 3.14 -8.26 8.07
CA VAL A 254 3.58 -7.54 9.27
C VAL A 254 3.18 -6.08 9.20
N THR A 255 2.34 -5.63 10.13
CA THR A 255 1.87 -4.24 10.18
C THR A 255 2.54 -3.49 11.32
N TYR A 256 3.24 -2.40 11.02
CA TYR A 256 3.97 -1.60 12.00
C TYR A 256 3.62 -0.12 11.89
N SER A 257 3.61 0.57 13.04
CA SER A 257 3.22 1.98 13.10
C SER A 257 4.37 2.91 12.73
N LEU A 258 4.15 3.78 11.75
CA LEU A 258 4.94 4.97 11.44
C LEU A 258 4.02 6.21 11.46
N PRO A 259 4.19 7.15 12.41
CA PRO A 259 5.18 7.13 13.48
C PRO A 259 4.80 6.10 14.55
N GLU A 260 5.65 5.86 15.56
CA GLU A 260 5.29 4.94 16.63
C GLU A 260 4.08 5.44 17.42
N LYS A 261 3.24 4.54 17.95
CA LYS A 261 2.02 4.92 18.70
C LYS A 261 2.27 5.92 19.84
N GLY A 262 3.44 5.86 20.50
CA GLY A 262 3.83 6.80 21.56
C GLY A 262 4.32 8.19 21.08
N GLN A 263 4.48 8.38 19.76
CA GLN A 263 4.89 9.65 19.13
C GLN A 263 3.69 10.41 18.52
N ILE A 264 2.49 9.84 18.59
CA ILE A 264 1.25 10.43 18.04
C ILE A 264 0.53 11.20 19.14
N ASP A 265 -0.07 12.34 18.81
CA ASP A 265 -0.89 13.07 19.77
C ASP A 265 -2.11 12.24 20.20
N ALA A 266 -2.36 12.18 21.51
CA ALA A 266 -3.45 11.39 22.07
C ALA A 266 -4.84 11.90 21.63
N ALA A 267 -4.98 13.19 21.29
CA ALA A 267 -6.21 13.76 20.75
C ALA A 267 -6.47 13.32 19.30
N ASP A 268 -5.43 13.12 18.48
CA ASP A 268 -5.57 12.63 17.11
C ASP A 268 -6.01 11.17 17.11
N LEU A 269 -5.35 10.32 17.91
CA LEU A 269 -5.76 8.92 18.13
C LEU A 269 -7.21 8.82 18.62
N ALA A 270 -7.56 9.61 19.65
CA ALA A 270 -8.91 9.62 20.19
C ALA A 270 -9.95 10.18 19.20
N SER A 271 -9.55 11.02 18.25
CA SER A 271 -10.44 11.54 17.21
C SER A 271 -10.73 10.48 16.17
N ASN A 272 -9.72 9.74 15.69
CA ASN A 272 -9.92 8.61 14.78
C ASN A 272 -10.77 7.50 15.40
N GLN A 273 -10.48 7.11 16.63
CA GLN A 273 -11.27 6.10 17.35
C GLN A 273 -12.75 6.49 17.45
N LYS A 274 -13.09 7.76 17.68
CA LYS A 274 -14.48 8.23 17.68
C LYS A 274 -15.15 8.06 16.31
N VAL A 275 -14.45 8.36 15.22
CA VAL A 275 -15.00 8.19 13.86
C VAL A 275 -15.22 6.70 13.54
N LEU A 276 -14.27 5.82 13.90
CA LEU A 276 -14.40 4.37 13.70
C LEU A 276 -15.55 3.77 14.53
N ILE A 277 -15.69 4.16 15.80
CA ILE A 277 -16.81 3.75 16.67
C ILE A 277 -18.15 4.24 16.09
N GLN A 278 -18.22 5.49 15.64
CA GLN A 278 -19.41 6.03 15.00
C GLN A 278 -19.75 5.26 13.72
N PHE A 279 -18.75 4.96 12.88
CA PHE A 279 -18.93 4.21 11.64
C PHE A 279 -19.44 2.79 11.90
N ALA A 280 -18.83 2.07 12.86
CA ALA A 280 -19.29 0.75 13.31
C ALA A 280 -20.72 0.79 13.88
N SER A 281 -21.12 1.86 14.56
CA SER A 281 -22.49 2.03 15.06
C SER A 281 -23.52 2.30 13.96
N MET A 282 -23.10 2.90 12.85
CA MET A 282 -23.96 3.19 11.68
C MET A 282 -24.07 1.99 10.73
N ALA A 283 -23.01 1.19 10.62
CA ALA A 283 -22.97 -0.06 9.86
C ALA A 283 -22.29 -1.16 10.71
N PRO A 284 -23.07 -1.91 11.51
CA PRO A 284 -22.54 -3.00 12.33
C PRO A 284 -21.95 -4.15 11.50
N THR A 285 -22.45 -4.33 10.28
CA THR A 285 -21.96 -5.32 9.30
C THR A 285 -21.54 -4.64 8.00
N VAL A 286 -20.75 -5.33 7.18
CA VAL A 286 -20.39 -4.86 5.84
C VAL A 286 -21.62 -4.81 4.92
N GLU A 287 -22.60 -5.71 5.08
CA GLU A 287 -23.90 -5.64 4.39
C GLU A 287 -24.72 -4.40 4.78
N ASP A 288 -24.68 -4.00 6.05
CA ASP A 288 -25.28 -2.73 6.47
C ASP A 288 -24.55 -1.53 5.88
N PHE A 289 -23.22 -1.63 5.73
CA PHE A 289 -22.45 -0.60 5.04
C PHE A 289 -22.91 -0.40 3.59
N ASN A 290 -23.16 -1.47 2.82
CA ASN A 290 -23.70 -1.36 1.46
C ASN A 290 -25.00 -0.53 1.39
N LYS A 291 -25.91 -0.74 2.37
CA LYS A 291 -27.20 -0.03 2.45
C LYS A 291 -27.04 1.47 2.73
N ILE A 292 -26.10 1.85 3.59
CA ILE A 292 -25.88 3.26 3.97
C ILE A 292 -24.88 3.99 3.06
N LYS A 293 -24.04 3.26 2.32
CA LYS A 293 -22.99 3.80 1.44
C LYS A 293 -23.49 4.90 0.49
N PRO A 294 -24.63 4.78 -0.23
CA PRO A 294 -25.11 5.84 -1.11
C PRO A 294 -25.37 7.16 -0.35
N SER A 295 -25.95 7.09 0.84
CA SER A 295 -26.19 8.24 1.70
C SER A 295 -24.87 8.84 2.19
N PHE A 296 -23.95 8.01 2.70
CA PHE A 296 -22.64 8.43 3.19
C PHE A 296 -21.80 9.16 2.11
N LEU A 297 -21.80 8.63 0.88
CA LEU A 297 -21.13 9.26 -0.26
C LEU A 297 -21.81 10.56 -0.68
N SER A 298 -23.15 10.62 -0.65
CA SER A 298 -23.90 11.84 -0.98
C SER A 298 -23.68 12.99 0.02
N GLU A 299 -23.49 12.68 1.32
CA GLU A 299 -23.23 13.69 2.35
C GLU A 299 -21.77 14.21 2.27
N ARG A 300 -20.79 13.35 1.94
CA ARG A 300 -19.39 13.77 1.77
C ARG A 300 -19.09 14.49 0.46
N ALA A 301 -19.79 14.19 -0.64
CA ALA A 301 -19.63 14.93 -1.90
C ALA A 301 -19.98 16.43 -1.76
N ALA A 302 -20.81 16.80 -0.78
CA ALA A 302 -21.14 18.19 -0.45
C ALA A 302 -20.15 18.87 0.53
N LEU A 303 -19.10 18.16 0.97
CA LEU A 303 -18.14 18.60 1.98
C LEU A 303 -16.69 18.68 1.47
N ILE A 304 -16.44 18.36 0.19
CA ILE A 304 -15.10 18.45 -0.41
C ILE A 304 -14.66 19.93 -0.43
N PRO A 305 -13.61 20.33 0.32
CA PRO A 305 -13.09 21.68 0.22
C PRO A 305 -12.23 21.76 -1.03
N THR A 306 -12.51 22.71 -1.92
CA THR A 306 -11.59 23.06 -3.02
C THR A 306 -10.35 23.73 -2.43
N GLY A 307 -9.30 22.96 -2.11
CA GLY A 307 -8.08 23.47 -1.49
C GLY A 307 -6.90 22.50 -1.58
N ASP A 308 -5.72 23.01 -1.93
CA ASP A 308 -4.50 22.24 -2.18
C ASP A 308 -4.14 21.27 -1.05
N SER A 309 -4.05 19.98 -1.41
CA SER A 309 -3.49 18.89 -0.60
C SER A 309 -1.97 19.08 -0.43
N SER A 310 -1.57 20.05 0.40
CA SER A 310 -0.22 20.63 0.42
C SER A 310 0.75 19.97 1.42
N THR A 311 0.47 18.74 1.83
CA THR A 311 1.45 17.80 2.41
C THR A 311 1.19 16.43 1.78
N HIS A 312 2.11 15.91 0.97
CA HIS A 312 1.90 14.62 0.32
C HIS A 312 2.10 13.52 1.37
N ALA A 313 1.11 12.67 1.59
CA ALA A 313 1.19 11.61 2.61
C ALA A 313 2.49 10.75 2.53
N PRO A 314 3.03 10.40 1.34
CA PRO A 314 4.34 9.73 1.25
C PRO A 314 5.53 10.49 1.85
N GLU A 315 5.54 11.83 1.82
CA GLU A 315 6.63 12.66 2.39
C GLU A 315 6.72 12.50 3.91
N VAL A 316 5.56 12.35 4.58
CA VAL A 316 5.47 12.17 6.04
C VAL A 316 6.09 10.83 6.46
N TYR A 317 5.76 9.74 5.74
CA TYR A 317 6.39 8.44 5.97
C TYR A 317 7.90 8.49 5.67
N MET A 318 8.34 9.21 4.64
CA MET A 318 9.77 9.29 4.28
C MET A 318 10.57 10.00 5.38
N HIS A 319 10.06 11.15 5.85
CA HIS A 319 10.65 11.89 6.97
C HIS A 319 10.80 11.02 8.23
N GLN A 320 9.83 10.13 8.51
CA GLN A 320 9.90 9.20 9.63
C GLN A 320 10.93 8.08 9.41
N LEU A 321 10.99 7.49 8.20
CA LEU A 321 12.01 6.50 7.82
C LEU A 321 13.44 7.09 7.83
N ASP A 322 13.60 8.39 7.59
CA ASP A 322 14.89 9.08 7.66
C ASP A 322 15.36 9.41 9.08
N GLN A 323 14.47 9.38 10.07
CA GLN A 323 14.78 9.70 11.48
C GLN A 323 14.82 8.48 12.40
N ILE A 324 14.34 7.32 11.96
CA ILE A 324 14.24 6.13 12.80
C ILE A 324 15.59 5.41 12.97
N ASN A 325 15.81 4.83 14.14
CA ASN A 325 16.94 3.93 14.38
C ASN A 325 16.71 2.59 13.64
N PRO A 326 17.60 2.15 12.72
CA PRO A 326 17.38 0.95 11.93
C PRO A 326 17.33 -0.34 12.77
N GLU A 327 18.19 -0.47 13.79
CA GLU A 327 18.25 -1.67 14.64
C GLU A 327 16.97 -1.81 15.48
N GLN A 328 16.47 -0.70 16.03
CA GLN A 328 15.23 -0.68 16.80
C GLN A 328 14.01 -1.03 15.93
N LEU A 329 13.91 -0.46 14.72
CA LEU A 329 12.82 -0.79 13.79
C LEU A 329 12.88 -2.25 13.36
N SER A 330 14.05 -2.75 12.93
CA SER A 330 14.22 -4.14 12.52
C SER A 330 13.92 -5.13 13.66
N LYS A 331 14.36 -4.83 14.90
CA LYS A 331 14.01 -5.65 16.06
C LYS A 331 12.50 -5.67 16.30
N LYS A 332 11.85 -4.51 16.27
CA LYS A 332 10.39 -4.40 16.47
C LYS A 332 9.59 -5.15 15.41
N ILE A 333 10.02 -5.10 14.14
CA ILE A 333 9.38 -5.84 13.05
C ILE A 333 9.62 -7.35 13.21
N PHE A 334 10.80 -7.77 13.66
CA PHE A 334 11.07 -9.17 14.01
C PHE A 334 10.21 -9.65 15.19
N ASP A 335 10.05 -8.85 16.24
CA ASP A 335 9.16 -9.18 17.37
C ASP A 335 7.70 -9.37 16.87
N LEU A 336 7.21 -8.48 16.00
CA LEU A 336 5.89 -8.59 15.35
C LEU A 336 5.77 -9.81 14.42
N GLN A 337 6.86 -10.25 13.78
CA GLN A 337 6.86 -11.49 12.99
C GLN A 337 6.75 -12.73 13.87
N LEU A 338 7.32 -12.71 15.09
CA LEU A 338 7.14 -13.79 16.05
C LEU A 338 5.71 -13.83 16.59
N GLU A 339 5.07 -12.68 16.83
CA GLU A 339 3.65 -12.59 17.21
C GLU A 339 2.69 -13.13 16.13
N LEU A 340 3.10 -13.09 14.86
CA LEU A 340 2.34 -13.69 13.76
C LEU A 340 2.51 -15.21 13.66
N LEU A 341 3.59 -15.81 14.16
CA LEU A 341 3.77 -17.26 14.07
C LEU A 341 2.73 -17.98 14.96
N PRO A 342 2.28 -19.20 14.58
CA PRO A 342 1.41 -19.98 15.45
C PRO A 342 2.11 -20.26 16.78
N ASP A 343 1.31 -20.47 17.85
CA ASP A 343 1.71 -20.90 19.20
C ASP A 343 2.44 -22.25 19.18
N THR A 344 3.65 -22.22 18.64
CA THR A 344 4.59 -23.31 18.53
C THR A 344 5.49 -23.18 19.74
N ASN A 345 5.25 -24.05 20.73
CA ASN A 345 6.10 -24.19 21.92
C ASN A 345 7.48 -24.72 21.52
N TYR A 346 8.31 -23.87 20.92
CA TYR A 346 9.74 -24.08 20.73
C TYR A 346 10.47 -23.63 22.00
N ALA A 347 10.36 -24.48 23.02
CA ALA A 347 11.12 -24.44 24.27
C ALA A 347 12.25 -25.50 24.23
#